data_AF-A0A4V3AL84-F1
#
_entry.id   AF-A0A4V3AL84-F1
#
_cell.length_a   1.000
_cell.length_b   1.000
_cell.length_c   1.000
_cell.angle_alpha   90.00
_cell.angle_beta   90.00
_cell.angle_gamma   90.00
#
_symmetry.space_group_name_H-M   'P 1'
#
loop_
_entity.id
_entity.type
_entity.pdbx_description
1 polymer ?
#
loop_
_entity_poly.entity_id
_entity_poly.type
_entity_poly.pdbx_seq_one_letter_code
_entity_poly.pdbx_strand_id
1 'polypeptide(L)' 'MRPGSAPPPAADPRTLSPFETSSSALPSYIEDIERKAIEQALQENRYNKTKTAAALGITFRALRYKLKKLGID' A
#
# COMPACT_ATOMS: atom_id res chain seq x y z
N MET A 1 -9.20 20.09 43.21
CA MET A 1 -8.22 20.33 42.12
C MET A 1 -7.89 19.02 41.43
N ARG A 2 -7.98 18.94 40.10
CA ARG A 2 -7.39 17.87 39.27
C ARG A 2 -6.36 18.51 38.34
N PRO A 3 -5.09 18.08 38.30
CA PRO A 3 -4.12 18.62 37.34
C PRO A 3 -4.47 18.12 35.93
N GLY A 4 -4.55 19.04 34.98
CA GLY A 4 -4.74 18.74 33.57
C GLY A 4 -3.50 18.05 32.99
N SER A 5 -3.71 16.92 32.33
CA SER A 5 -2.68 16.27 31.52
C SER A 5 -2.46 17.12 30.28
N ALA A 6 -1.28 17.72 30.14
CA ALA A 6 -0.87 18.39 28.92
C ALA A 6 -0.83 17.37 27.74
N PRO A 7 -1.19 17.78 26.52
CA PRO A 7 -0.99 16.94 25.34
C PRO A 7 0.52 16.70 25.14
N PRO A 8 0.94 15.51 24.65
CA PRO A 8 2.34 15.28 24.32
C PRO A 8 2.79 16.31 23.27
N PRO A 9 4.03 16.82 23.35
CA PRO A 9 4.54 17.74 22.35
C PRO A 9 4.51 17.05 20.99
N ALA A 10 3.83 17.68 20.02
CA ALA A 10 3.85 17.24 18.64
C ALA A 10 5.31 17.16 18.19
N ALA A 11 5.78 15.95 17.89
CA ALA A 11 7.15 15.70 17.49
C ALA A 11 7.51 16.58 16.29
N ASP A 12 8.61 17.34 16.41
CA ASP A 12 9.05 18.26 15.36
C ASP A 12 9.54 17.42 14.16
N PRO A 13 8.95 17.59 12.96
CA PRO A 13 9.28 16.77 11.79
C PRO A 13 10.74 16.93 11.33
N ARG A 14 11.46 17.93 11.85
CA ARG A 14 12.90 18.15 11.59
C ARG A 14 13.83 17.28 12.43
N THR A 15 13.31 16.67 13.50
CA THR A 15 14.07 15.76 14.38
C THR A 15 13.79 14.28 14.10
N LEU A 16 12.78 13.98 13.26
CA LEU A 16 12.48 12.62 12.83
C LEU A 16 13.56 12.15 11.87
N SER A 17 14.21 11.02 12.22
CA SER A 17 15.16 10.40 11.30
C SER A 17 14.43 9.96 10.02
N PRO A 18 15.06 10.05 8.82
CA PRO A 18 14.44 9.59 7.59
C PRO A 18 13.96 8.15 7.70
N PHE A 19 14.63 7.30 8.48
CA PHE A 19 14.20 5.92 8.74
C PHE A 19 12.91 5.82 9.54
N GLU A 20 12.64 6.71 10.50
CA GLU A 20 11.37 6.73 11.24
C GLU A 20 10.20 7.23 10.38
N THR A 21 10.46 8.12 9.41
CA THR A 21 9.46 8.47 8.39
C THR A 21 9.37 7.42 7.27
N SER A 22 10.46 6.71 6.96
CA SER A 22 10.58 5.85 5.76
C SER A 22 10.23 4.39 6.01
N SER A 23 10.33 3.89 7.24
CA SER A 23 10.11 2.46 7.51
C SER A 23 8.66 2.04 7.26
N SER A 24 7.71 2.99 7.28
CA SER A 24 6.34 2.76 6.83
C SER A 24 6.06 3.34 5.44
N ALA A 25 6.72 4.44 5.05
CA ALA A 25 6.42 5.13 3.79
C ALA A 25 6.86 4.38 2.53
N LEU A 26 8.05 3.74 2.51
CA LEU A 26 8.50 3.05 1.30
C LEU A 26 7.68 1.78 1.01
N PRO A 27 7.44 0.87 1.99
CA PRO A 27 6.62 -0.32 1.73
C PRO A 27 5.18 0.03 1.35
N SER A 28 4.56 1.02 2.01
CA SER A 28 3.19 1.46 1.66
C SER A 28 3.13 2.10 0.27
N TYR A 29 4.11 2.94 -0.08
CA TYR A 29 4.19 3.53 -1.41
C TYR A 29 4.32 2.46 -2.52
N ILE A 30 5.11 1.43 -2.30
CA ILE A 30 5.22 0.29 -3.23
C ILE A 30 3.87 -0.44 -3.34
N GLU A 31 3.18 -0.67 -2.23
CA GLU A 31 1.85 -1.29 -2.23
C GLU A 31 0.82 -0.45 -2.98
N ASP A 32 0.87 0.87 -2.87
CA ASP A 32 -0.03 1.78 -3.61
C ASP A 32 0.24 1.75 -5.11
N ILE A 33 1.50 1.68 -5.52
CA ILE A 33 1.86 1.50 -6.94
C ILE A 33 1.35 0.15 -7.44
N GLU A 34 1.59 -0.93 -6.69
CA GLU A 34 1.12 -2.27 -7.05
C GLU A 34 -0.41 -2.32 -7.16
N ARG A 35 -1.13 -1.71 -6.21
CA ARG A 35 -2.59 -1.59 -6.22
C ARG A 35 -3.08 -0.95 -7.51
N LYS A 36 -2.57 0.24 -7.83
CA LYS A 36 -2.96 0.98 -9.04
C LYS A 36 -2.69 0.20 -10.31
N ALA A 37 -1.54 -0.44 -10.41
CA ALA A 37 -1.19 -1.25 -11.58
C ALA A 37 -2.14 -2.45 -11.77
N ILE A 38 -2.48 -3.15 -10.67
CA ILE A 38 -3.41 -4.28 -10.71
C ILE A 38 -4.83 -3.82 -11.06
N GLU A 39 -5.31 -2.74 -10.45
CA GLU A 39 -6.65 -2.18 -10.72
C GLU A 39 -6.80 -1.74 -12.18
N GLN A 40 -5.80 -1.03 -12.71
CA GLN A 40 -5.79 -0.62 -14.11
C GLN A 40 -5.80 -1.83 -15.05
N ALA A 41 -4.92 -2.82 -14.81
CA ALA A 41 -4.85 -4.02 -15.63
C ALA A 41 -6.12 -4.88 -15.52
N LEU A 42 -6.83 -4.86 -14.38
CA LEU A 42 -8.16 -5.47 -14.25
C LEU A 42 -9.18 -4.74 -15.12
N GLN A 43 -9.25 -3.42 -15.05
CA GLN A 43 -10.20 -2.62 -15.83
C GLN A 43 -10.00 -2.82 -17.35
N GLU A 44 -8.76 -2.73 -17.83
CA GLU A 44 -8.40 -2.94 -19.23
C GLU A 44 -8.80 -4.34 -19.74
N ASN A 45 -8.70 -5.34 -18.87
CA ASN A 45 -9.05 -6.73 -19.17
C ASN A 45 -10.48 -7.11 -18.79
N ARG A 46 -11.36 -6.14 -18.50
CA ARG A 46 -12.76 -6.36 -18.08
C ARG A 46 -12.87 -7.32 -16.90
N TYR A 47 -12.02 -7.14 -15.90
CA TYR A 47 -11.88 -7.94 -14.68
C TYR A 47 -11.57 -9.43 -14.92
N ASN A 48 -11.05 -9.78 -16.11
CA ASN A 48 -10.58 -11.14 -16.39
C ASN A 48 -9.21 -11.38 -15.74
N LYS A 49 -9.22 -11.97 -14.54
CA LYS A 49 -8.02 -12.23 -13.72
C LYS A 49 -6.93 -13.02 -14.45
N THR A 50 -7.29 -13.97 -15.32
CA THR A 50 -6.31 -14.76 -16.09
C THR A 50 -5.57 -13.89 -17.11
N LYS A 51 -6.31 -13.05 -17.85
CA LYS A 51 -5.71 -12.11 -18.81
C LYS A 51 -4.92 -11.01 -18.11
N THR A 52 -5.40 -10.51 -16.97
CA THR A 52 -4.69 -9.53 -16.15
C THR A 52 -3.34 -10.07 -15.66
N ALA A 53 -3.28 -11.31 -15.16
CA ALA A 53 -2.02 -11.92 -14.74
C ALA A 53 -1.02 -12.00 -15.91
N ALA A 54 -1.49 -12.41 -17.09
CA ALA A 54 -0.68 -12.47 -18.30
C ALA A 54 -0.20 -11.07 -18.74
N ALA A 55 -1.06 -10.05 -18.70
CA ALA A 55 -0.74 -8.67 -19.05
C ALA A 55 0.30 -8.04 -18.09
N LEU A 56 0.21 -8.38 -16.80
CA LEU A 56 1.18 -7.97 -15.79
C LEU A 56 2.49 -8.79 -15.81
N GLY A 57 2.58 -9.84 -16.65
CA GLY A 57 3.76 -10.69 -16.74
C GLY A 57 4.02 -11.54 -15.50
N ILE A 58 2.98 -11.82 -14.70
CA ILE A 58 3.09 -12.62 -13.47
C ILE A 58 2.25 -13.90 -13.55
N THR A 59 2.58 -14.87 -12.70
CA THR A 59 1.75 -16.07 -12.59
C THR A 59 0.38 -15.72 -12.01
N PHE A 60 -0.65 -16.47 -12.40
CA PHE A 60 -2.00 -16.32 -11.84
C PHE A 60 -2.03 -16.45 -10.31
N ARG A 61 -1.18 -17.34 -9.77
CA ARG A 61 -1.04 -17.53 -8.32
C ARG A 61 -0.49 -16.28 -7.63
N ALA A 62 0.52 -15.63 -8.21
CA ALA A 62 1.07 -14.38 -7.69
C ALA A 62 0.01 -13.27 -7.67
N LEU A 63 -0.74 -13.10 -8.78
CA LEU A 63 -1.85 -12.15 -8.84
C LEU A 63 -2.85 -12.41 -7.71
N ARG A 64 -3.24 -13.67 -7.50
CA ARG A 64 -4.22 -14.03 -6.48
C ARG A 64 -3.77 -13.68 -5.06
N TYR A 65 -2.48 -13.85 -4.75
CA TYR A 65 -1.92 -13.42 -3.47
C TYR A 65 -1.91 -11.89 -3.32
N LYS A 66 -1.56 -11.17 -4.39
CA LYS A 66 -1.59 -9.70 -4.39
C LYS A 66 -3.00 -9.16 -4.17
N LEU A 67 -3.99 -9.70 -4.87
CA LEU A 67 -5.41 -9.36 -4.69
C LEU A 67 -5.87 -9.57 -3.24
N LYS A 68 -5.56 -10.74 -2.66
CA LYS A 68 -5.87 -11.03 -1.25
C LYS A 68 -5.18 -10.06 -0.29
N LYS A 69 -3.91 -9.72 -0.53
CA LYS A 69 -3.14 -8.78 0.30
C LYS A 69 -3.73 -7.37 0.25
N LEU A 70 -4.18 -6.93 -0.93
CA LEU A 70 -4.69 -5.58 -1.17
C LEU A 70 -6.19 -5.41 -0.85
N GLY A 71 -6.90 -6.51 -0.57
CA GLY A 71 -8.33 -6.52 -0.31
C GLY A 71 -9.18 -6.27 -1.56
N ILE A 72 -8.70 -6.70 -2.73
CA ILE A 72 -9.38 -6.53 -4.02
C ILE A 72 -10.00 -7.89 -4.39
N ASP A 73 -11.33 -7.95 -4.54
CA ASP A 73 -12.07 -9.17 -4.95
C ASP A 73 -12.35 -9.20 -6.46
#